data_AF-A0A415IEC6-F1
#
_entry.id   AF-A0A415IEC6-F1
#
_cell.length_a   1.000
_cell.length_b   1.000
_cell.length_c   1.000
_cell.angle_alpha   90.00
_cell.angle_beta   90.00
_cell.angle_gamma   90.00
#
_symmetry.space_group_name_H-M   'P 1'
#
loop_
_entity.id
_entity.type
_entity.pdbx_description
1 polymer ?
#
loop_
_entity_poly.entity_id
_entity_poly.type
_entity_poly.pdbx_seq_one_letter_code
_entity_poly.pdbx_strand_id
1 'polypeptide(L)'
;MRRLFPSIIALLIVAGTLSAQTTDNKSTETTKKNREPVGINLSLWKNMSTQQTDTVGSTCFNLGLFSSMNRLNGVGINLLGSVVYREMNGVQVTGLANLVGGSMRGVQIAGISNVNGDNLCGVSLSGLVGITGNHAQGVIFSGLTNIVGDNASGVLIGGLLNIAGENSSGAHIAGLANISGEDFIGITASGLLNIVGENLRGVQISGLGNITGENMQGLQISGLGNVVGEHFTGAQVAPFNFAGKGKGVQIGLVNYYKNSFDGFQLGLVNTNPDTKVQLMLFGGNATKLNVGARFKNNLFYTILGGGTHYLDFSDKFSASLFYRAGLELPLYKQLFISGDLGFQHIENFKNKDYGFPARLYALQARVNLEYRLNDRLGVFVTGGYGGSRYYTKGVTYDKGVIVEGGVVLFKY
;
A
#
# COMPACT_ATOMS: atom_id res chain seq x y z
N MET A 1 -28.40 25.21 4.20
CA MET A 1 -27.09 24.53 4.00
C MET A 1 -26.37 24.85 2.68
N ARG A 2 -27.03 25.34 1.61
CA ARG A 2 -26.36 25.69 0.32
C ARG A 2 -25.54 27.00 0.27
N ARG A 3 -25.56 27.84 1.31
CA ARG A 3 -24.87 29.15 1.32
C ARG A 3 -23.60 29.23 2.18
N LEU A 4 -23.27 28.19 2.93
CA LEU A 4 -22.08 28.16 3.81
C LEU A 4 -20.84 27.56 3.12
N PHE A 5 -21.04 26.66 2.16
CA PHE A 5 -19.96 26.01 1.40
C PHE A 5 -19.15 27.00 0.52
N PRO A 6 -19.77 27.96 -0.21
CA PRO A 6 -19.01 28.92 -1.01
C PRO A 6 -18.18 29.87 -0.15
N SER A 7 -18.65 30.22 1.05
CA SER A 7 -17.96 31.14 1.96
C SER A 7 -16.72 30.53 2.61
N ILE A 8 -16.72 29.23 2.84
CA ILE A 8 -15.56 28.49 3.38
C ILE A 8 -14.47 28.34 2.31
N ILE A 9 -14.87 28.06 1.06
CA ILE A 9 -13.95 28.07 -0.08
C ILE A 9 -13.39 29.47 -0.33
N ALA A 10 -14.22 30.52 -0.22
CA ALA A 10 -13.75 31.90 -0.32
C ALA A 10 -12.77 32.26 0.82
N LEU A 11 -12.98 31.76 2.05
CA LEU A 11 -12.05 32.01 3.17
C LEU A 11 -10.72 31.26 2.98
N LEU A 12 -10.75 30.02 2.46
CA LEU A 12 -9.56 29.23 2.12
C LEU A 12 -8.80 29.82 0.93
N ILE A 13 -9.49 30.31 -0.09
CA ILE A 13 -8.89 31.00 -1.24
C ILE A 13 -8.30 32.34 -0.80
N VAL A 14 -9.01 33.12 0.03
CA VAL A 14 -8.51 34.40 0.54
C VAL A 14 -7.27 34.19 1.42
N ALA A 15 -7.24 33.14 2.26
CA ALA A 15 -6.05 32.78 3.05
C ALA A 15 -4.87 32.35 2.15
N GLY A 16 -5.11 31.58 1.08
CA GLY A 16 -4.10 31.19 0.11
C GLY A 16 -3.59 32.35 -0.77
N THR A 17 -4.48 33.26 -1.21
CA THR A 17 -4.10 34.41 -2.04
C THR A 17 -3.41 35.51 -1.26
N LEU A 18 -3.71 35.67 0.05
CA LEU A 18 -2.96 36.60 0.90
C LEU A 18 -1.52 36.12 1.14
N SER A 19 -1.27 34.82 1.15
CA SER A 19 0.10 34.27 1.28
C SER A 19 0.92 34.46 -0.01
N ALA A 20 0.27 34.45 -1.18
CA ALA A 20 0.92 34.57 -2.49
C ALA A 20 1.22 36.01 -2.93
N GLN A 21 0.67 37.04 -2.27
CA GLN A 21 0.87 38.46 -2.64
C GLN A 21 1.98 39.18 -1.87
N THR A 22 2.76 38.48 -1.03
CA THR A 22 3.80 39.11 -0.18
C THR A 22 5.25 38.81 -0.57
N THR A 23 5.51 38.23 -1.74
CA THR A 23 6.88 38.01 -2.25
C THR A 23 7.23 39.03 -3.32
N ASP A 24 7.56 40.24 -2.87
CA ASP A 24 8.60 41.05 -3.52
C ASP A 24 9.05 42.11 -2.53
N ASN A 25 10.03 41.79 -1.68
CA ASN A 25 10.84 42.81 -1.05
C ASN A 25 12.25 42.29 -0.79
N LYS A 26 13.20 42.96 -1.46
CA LYS A 26 14.64 42.76 -1.38
C LYS A 26 15.13 42.71 0.06
N SER A 27 15.96 41.71 0.32
CA SER A 27 16.76 41.53 1.52
C SER A 27 17.54 42.80 1.87
N THR A 28 17.19 43.40 3.01
CA THR A 28 18.09 44.34 3.69
C THR A 28 18.46 43.72 5.02
N GLU A 29 19.72 43.30 5.13
CA GLU A 29 20.34 42.83 6.37
C GLU A 29 20.08 43.83 7.49
N THR A 30 19.43 43.38 8.56
CA THR A 30 19.39 44.12 9.83
C THR A 30 19.77 43.17 10.97
N THR A 31 21.00 43.38 11.41
CA THR A 31 21.64 43.05 12.68
C THR A 31 20.69 42.67 13.82
N LYS A 32 21.01 41.56 14.49
CA LYS A 32 20.49 41.10 15.80
C LYS A 32 20.45 42.26 16.81
N LYS A 33 19.35 43.00 16.88
CA LYS A 33 19.07 43.98 17.94
C LYS A 33 18.06 43.39 18.92
N ASN A 34 18.37 43.56 20.21
CA ASN A 34 17.70 43.06 21.41
C ASN A 34 16.20 42.76 21.27
N ARG A 35 15.86 41.48 21.50
CA ARG A 35 14.49 40.95 21.54
C ARG A 35 13.88 41.27 22.90
N GLU A 36 13.20 42.42 23.01
CA GLU A 36 12.51 42.75 24.26
C GLU A 36 11.28 41.85 24.48
N PRO A 37 11.12 41.25 25.68
CA PRO A 37 10.07 40.28 25.94
C PRO A 37 8.73 40.91 26.34
N VAL A 38 7.64 40.26 25.90
CA VAL A 38 6.52 39.82 26.74
C VAL A 38 5.46 40.89 27.05
N GLY A 39 4.51 41.03 26.12
CA GLY A 39 3.21 41.65 26.40
C GLY A 39 2.11 40.60 26.60
N ILE A 40 1.15 40.91 27.47
CA ILE A 40 -0.17 40.28 27.51
C ILE A 40 -1.03 40.97 26.43
N ASN A 41 -1.45 40.22 25.42
CA ASN A 41 -2.36 40.70 24.40
C ASN A 41 -3.80 40.29 24.72
N LEU A 42 -4.67 41.26 24.99
CA LEU A 42 -6.12 41.05 24.98
C LEU A 42 -6.67 41.61 23.67
N SER A 43 -7.33 40.76 22.88
CA SER A 43 -7.94 41.18 21.61
C SER A 43 -9.45 40.92 21.55
N LEU A 44 -10.17 41.88 20.99
CA LEU A 44 -11.59 41.76 20.70
C LEU A 44 -11.84 41.58 19.21
N TRP A 45 -11.07 42.25 18.36
CA TRP A 45 -11.24 42.25 16.92
C TRP A 45 -9.93 42.60 16.20
N LYS A 46 -9.92 42.52 14.86
CA LYS A 46 -8.79 42.97 14.04
C LYS A 46 -8.44 44.42 14.41
N ASN A 47 -7.17 44.65 14.78
CA ASN A 47 -6.62 45.94 15.22
C ASN A 47 -7.23 46.52 16.52
N MET A 48 -8.05 45.75 17.25
CA MET A 48 -8.54 46.10 18.58
C MET A 48 -7.89 45.18 19.61
N SER A 49 -6.65 45.51 19.96
CA SER A 49 -5.80 44.73 20.85
C SER A 49 -4.99 45.63 21.79
N THR A 50 -4.64 45.12 22.97
CA THR A 50 -3.73 45.83 23.89
C THR A 50 -2.32 45.96 23.35
N GLN A 51 -1.97 45.20 22.31
CA GLN A 51 -0.71 45.28 21.58
C GLN A 51 -0.95 45.63 20.12
N GLN A 52 -0.33 46.70 19.62
CA GLN A 52 -0.42 47.07 18.20
C GLN A 52 0.26 46.02 17.32
N THR A 53 -0.37 45.70 16.19
CA THR A 53 0.08 44.67 15.24
C THR A 53 1.41 45.02 14.55
N ASP A 54 1.74 46.31 14.46
CA ASP A 54 2.95 46.83 13.78
C ASP A 54 4.23 46.71 14.64
N THR A 55 4.10 46.26 15.88
CA THR A 55 5.24 46.16 16.80
C THR A 55 6.08 44.92 16.47
N VAL A 56 7.43 45.06 16.46
CA VAL A 56 8.40 43.93 16.38
C VAL A 56 8.32 43.01 17.62
N GLY A 57 7.48 43.38 18.61
CA GLY A 57 7.34 42.71 19.89
C GLY A 57 6.82 41.28 19.82
N SER A 58 7.23 40.50 20.82
CA SER A 58 6.78 39.12 21.02
C SER A 58 5.69 39.08 22.07
N THR A 59 4.53 38.50 21.75
CA THR A 59 3.46 38.26 22.72
C THR A 59 3.73 36.96 23.48
N CYS A 60 3.62 36.98 24.81
CA CYS A 60 3.80 35.77 25.62
C CYS A 60 2.47 35.14 26.01
N PHE A 61 1.48 35.97 26.28
CA PHE A 61 0.14 35.52 26.59
C PHE A 61 -0.85 36.28 25.72
N ASN A 62 -1.68 35.57 24.98
CA ASN A 62 -2.75 36.16 24.19
C ASN A 62 -4.09 35.54 24.57
N LEU A 63 -5.09 36.37 24.85
CA LEU A 63 -6.47 35.94 25.04
C LEU A 63 -7.38 36.83 24.21
N GLY A 64 -8.20 36.26 23.33
CA GLY A 64 -9.08 37.08 22.52
C GLY A 64 -10.20 36.39 21.78
N LEU A 65 -11.08 37.19 21.19
CA LEU A 65 -12.09 36.69 20.26
C LEU A 65 -11.44 36.43 18.89
N PHE A 66 -10.74 37.43 18.35
CA PHE A 66 -9.94 37.33 17.15
C PHE A 66 -8.64 38.14 17.32
N SER A 67 -7.49 37.45 17.38
CA SER A 67 -6.19 38.08 17.57
C SER A 67 -5.37 38.17 16.29
N SER A 68 -4.69 39.29 16.14
CA SER A 68 -3.66 39.49 15.12
C SER A 68 -2.37 39.97 15.80
N MET A 69 -1.27 39.27 15.57
CA MET A 69 0.00 39.44 16.28
C MET A 69 1.18 39.24 15.33
N ASN A 70 2.31 39.85 15.64
CA ASN A 70 3.52 39.67 14.85
C ASN A 70 4.25 38.35 15.18
N ARG A 71 4.54 38.10 16.47
CA ARG A 71 5.15 36.85 16.97
C ARG A 71 4.44 36.38 18.25
N LEU A 72 4.25 35.07 18.39
CA LEU A 72 3.79 34.43 19.63
C LEU A 72 4.96 33.64 20.21
N ASN A 73 5.38 33.93 21.44
CA ASN A 73 6.37 33.17 22.20
C ASN A 73 5.82 32.83 23.58
N GLY A 74 4.89 31.87 23.64
CA GLY A 74 4.15 31.52 24.85
C GLY A 74 2.79 30.91 24.52
N VAL A 75 1.72 31.36 25.17
CA VAL A 75 0.38 30.78 25.06
C VAL A 75 -0.59 31.76 24.42
N GLY A 76 -1.31 31.33 23.38
CA GLY A 76 -2.38 32.09 22.75
C GLY A 76 -3.68 31.30 22.74
N ILE A 77 -4.73 31.84 23.34
CA ILE A 77 -6.08 31.27 23.37
C ILE A 77 -7.02 32.23 22.65
N ASN A 78 -7.73 31.76 21.63
CA ASN A 78 -8.70 32.58 20.91
C ASN A 78 -10.01 31.84 20.67
N LEU A 79 -11.14 32.56 20.64
CA LEU A 79 -12.44 31.93 20.40
C LEU A 79 -12.71 31.71 18.90
N LEU A 80 -12.39 32.68 18.04
CA LEU A 80 -12.67 32.60 16.60
C LEU A 80 -11.40 32.39 15.77
N GLY A 81 -10.42 33.28 15.89
CA GLY A 81 -9.27 33.30 14.99
C GLY A 81 -7.98 33.81 15.63
N SER A 82 -6.85 33.27 15.18
CA SER A 82 -5.52 33.76 15.56
C SER A 82 -4.62 33.86 14.33
N VAL A 83 -4.11 35.06 14.05
CA VAL A 83 -3.13 35.32 12.98
C VAL A 83 -1.81 35.76 13.59
N VAL A 84 -0.75 35.00 13.36
CA VAL A 84 0.63 35.30 13.75
C VAL A 84 1.44 35.52 12.48
N TYR A 85 1.88 36.74 12.18
CA TYR A 85 2.50 37.05 10.89
C TYR A 85 3.86 36.41 10.66
N ARG A 86 4.67 36.22 11.72
CA ARG A 86 6.03 35.66 11.61
C ARG A 86 6.12 34.29 12.26
N GLU A 87 6.56 34.23 13.51
CA GLU A 87 6.88 32.98 14.16
C GLU A 87 5.96 32.73 15.36
N MET A 88 5.54 31.48 15.49
CA MET A 88 4.86 30.95 16.67
C MET A 88 5.80 29.99 17.38
N ASN A 89 6.08 30.25 18.66
CA ASN A 89 6.83 29.39 19.55
C ASN A 89 5.98 29.18 20.83
N GLY A 90 5.44 27.99 21.07
CA GLY A 90 4.67 27.69 22.28
C GLY A 90 3.35 26.98 22.00
N VAL A 91 2.24 27.47 22.54
CA VAL A 91 0.92 26.84 22.44
C VAL A 91 -0.10 27.81 21.87
N GLN A 92 -0.85 27.41 20.86
CA GLN A 92 -1.92 28.20 20.26
C GLN A 92 -3.18 27.35 20.14
N VAL A 93 -4.26 27.80 20.78
CA VAL A 93 -5.57 27.12 20.78
C VAL A 93 -6.61 28.11 20.29
N THR A 94 -7.31 27.77 19.20
CA THR A 94 -8.34 28.64 18.62
C THR A 94 -9.59 27.87 18.26
N GLY A 95 -10.77 28.45 18.48
CA GLY A 95 -12.03 27.76 18.18
C GLY A 95 -12.25 27.48 16.69
N LEU A 96 -11.88 28.37 15.75
CA LEU A 96 -12.02 28.11 14.31
C LEU A 96 -10.68 27.90 13.61
N ALA A 97 -9.83 28.92 13.54
CA ALA A 97 -8.64 28.86 12.69
C ALA A 97 -7.40 29.51 13.29
N ASN A 98 -6.26 28.85 13.11
CA ASN A 98 -4.95 29.44 13.33
C ASN A 98 -4.21 29.64 12.00
N LEU A 99 -3.58 30.80 11.85
CA LEU A 99 -2.73 31.17 10.72
C LEU A 99 -1.39 31.65 11.26
N VAL A 100 -0.30 31.00 10.88
CA VAL A 100 1.08 31.41 11.16
C VAL A 100 1.73 31.70 9.81
N GLY A 101 2.07 32.95 9.53
CA GLY A 101 2.64 33.37 8.25
C GLY A 101 4.05 32.84 7.99
N GLY A 102 4.80 32.50 9.05
CA GLY A 102 6.10 31.85 8.96
C GLY A 102 6.11 30.49 9.66
N SER A 103 7.13 30.27 10.49
CA SER A 103 7.34 28.98 11.16
C SER A 103 6.61 28.83 12.49
N MET A 104 6.07 27.64 12.75
CA MET A 104 5.46 27.22 14.01
C MET A 104 6.32 26.19 14.72
N ARG A 105 6.54 26.40 16.01
CA ARG A 105 7.22 25.47 16.90
C ARG A 105 6.42 25.29 18.19
N GLY A 106 5.96 24.08 18.46
CA GLY A 106 5.18 23.75 19.66
C GLY A 106 3.85 23.09 19.33
N VAL A 107 2.75 23.58 19.91
CA VAL A 107 1.42 22.96 19.81
C VAL A 107 0.40 23.93 19.23
N GLN A 108 -0.32 23.51 18.20
CA GLN A 108 -1.36 24.31 17.56
C GLN A 108 -2.66 23.51 17.45
N ILE A 109 -3.77 24.06 17.91
CA ILE A 109 -5.08 23.40 17.94
C ILE A 109 -6.13 24.34 17.36
N ALA A 110 -6.86 23.90 16.34
CA ALA A 110 -7.97 24.63 15.75
C ALA A 110 -9.18 23.74 15.46
N GLY A 111 -10.39 24.26 15.68
CA GLY A 111 -11.62 23.53 15.38
C GLY A 111 -11.88 23.33 13.88
N ILE A 112 -11.30 24.14 13.00
CA ILE A 112 -11.42 24.00 11.54
C ILE A 112 -10.04 23.82 10.91
N SER A 113 -9.14 24.79 11.03
CA SER A 113 -7.89 24.76 10.27
C SER A 113 -6.67 25.34 10.98
N ASN A 114 -5.53 24.69 10.79
CA ASN A 114 -4.20 25.24 11.09
C ASN A 114 -3.46 25.44 9.77
N VAL A 115 -2.92 26.64 9.57
CA VAL A 115 -2.16 26.99 8.36
C VAL A 115 -0.84 27.62 8.76
N ASN A 116 0.25 27.13 8.19
CA ASN A 116 1.62 27.48 8.50
C ASN A 116 2.33 27.82 7.18
N GLY A 117 2.80 29.05 7.02
CA GLY A 117 3.38 29.54 5.77
C GLY A 117 4.74 28.91 5.44
N ASP A 118 5.55 28.64 6.47
CA ASP A 118 6.86 28.00 6.30
C ASP A 118 6.85 26.59 6.93
N ASN A 119 7.54 26.44 8.06
CA ASN A 119 7.81 25.16 8.69
C ASN A 119 6.92 24.92 9.90
N LEU A 120 6.64 23.66 10.18
CA LEU A 120 5.99 23.19 11.38
C LEU A 120 6.94 22.26 12.13
N CYS A 121 7.18 22.52 13.41
CA CYS A 121 7.98 21.66 14.29
C CYS A 121 7.23 21.42 15.61
N GLY A 122 6.51 20.30 15.72
CA GLY A 122 5.75 19.95 16.91
C GLY A 122 4.43 19.26 16.60
N VAL A 123 3.34 19.72 17.23
CA VAL A 123 2.01 19.10 17.13
C VAL A 123 1.01 20.08 16.53
N SER A 124 0.30 19.69 15.48
CA SER A 124 -0.81 20.45 14.91
C SER A 124 -2.06 19.60 14.81
N LEU A 125 -3.14 20.05 15.45
CA LEU A 125 -4.44 19.38 15.47
C LEU A 125 -5.49 20.32 14.85
N SER A 126 -6.04 19.93 13.70
CA SER A 126 -7.11 20.65 13.00
C SER A 126 -8.36 19.80 12.89
N GLY A 127 -9.54 20.42 13.04
CA GLY A 127 -10.79 19.70 12.87
C GLY A 127 -11.03 19.24 11.43
N LEU A 128 -10.64 20.04 10.42
CA LEU A 128 -10.81 19.70 9.00
C LEU A 128 -9.50 19.68 8.22
N VAL A 129 -8.74 20.77 8.23
CA VAL A 129 -7.61 20.95 7.29
C VAL A 129 -6.35 21.48 7.99
N GLY A 130 -5.22 20.83 7.74
CA GLY A 130 -3.90 21.27 8.17
C GLY A 130 -3.01 21.53 6.96
N ILE A 131 -2.42 22.73 6.87
CA ILE A 131 -1.54 23.13 5.76
C ILE A 131 -0.20 23.60 6.33
N THR A 132 0.90 23.05 5.82
CA THR A 132 2.27 23.52 6.08
C THR A 132 2.96 23.79 4.75
N GLY A 133 3.45 25.00 4.54
CA GLY A 133 3.98 25.45 3.26
C GLY A 133 5.23 24.69 2.83
N ASN A 134 6.18 24.49 3.74
CA ASN A 134 7.47 23.87 3.41
C ASN A 134 7.65 22.56 4.18
N HIS A 135 8.33 22.59 5.33
CA HIS A 135 8.72 21.39 6.06
C HIS A 135 7.83 21.15 7.29
N ALA A 136 7.34 19.93 7.45
CA ALA A 136 6.56 19.56 8.62
C ALA A 136 7.22 18.43 9.41
N GLN A 137 7.62 18.72 10.65
CA GLN A 137 8.26 17.78 11.56
C GLN A 137 7.43 17.58 12.82
N GLY A 138 7.01 16.35 13.11
CA GLY A 138 6.27 16.01 14.32
C GLY A 138 4.93 15.33 14.05
N VAL A 139 3.86 15.73 14.73
CA VAL A 139 2.53 15.10 14.62
C VAL A 139 1.53 16.07 14.03
N ILE A 140 0.89 15.70 12.93
CA ILE A 140 -0.15 16.49 12.27
C ILE A 140 -1.40 15.65 12.17
N PHE A 141 -2.51 16.16 12.71
CA PHE A 141 -3.81 15.52 12.63
C PHE A 141 -4.81 16.49 11.99
N SER A 142 -5.56 15.99 11.01
CA SER A 142 -6.69 16.71 10.42
C SER A 142 -7.85 15.78 10.15
N GLY A 143 -9.07 16.22 10.49
CA GLY A 143 -10.27 15.41 10.23
C GLY A 143 -10.59 15.16 8.76
N LEU A 144 -10.03 15.94 7.82
CA LEU A 144 -10.14 15.68 6.38
C LEU A 144 -8.75 15.57 5.73
N THR A 145 -8.00 16.66 5.68
CA THR A 145 -6.81 16.73 4.81
C THR A 145 -5.62 17.38 5.50
N ASN A 146 -4.45 16.75 5.38
CA ASN A 146 -3.16 17.38 5.65
C ASN A 146 -2.42 17.62 4.33
N ILE A 147 -1.84 18.81 4.17
CA ILE A 147 -1.00 19.19 3.03
C ILE A 147 0.33 19.72 3.57
N VAL A 148 1.43 19.14 3.11
CA VAL A 148 2.80 19.60 3.34
C VAL A 148 3.42 19.87 1.97
N GLY A 149 3.89 21.09 1.72
CA GLY A 149 4.37 21.47 0.38
C GLY A 149 5.68 20.79 0.00
N ASP A 150 6.62 20.67 0.92
CA ASP A 150 7.92 20.04 0.66
C ASP A 150 8.01 18.72 1.43
N ASN A 151 8.80 18.71 2.51
CA ASN A 151 9.20 17.50 3.22
C ASN A 151 8.38 17.29 4.50
N ALA A 152 7.87 16.06 4.67
CA ALA A 152 7.13 15.64 5.87
C ALA A 152 7.95 14.61 6.67
N SER A 153 8.10 14.83 7.97
CA SER A 153 8.83 13.93 8.87
C SER A 153 8.09 13.73 10.19
N GLY A 154 7.45 12.59 10.36
CA GLY A 154 6.81 12.22 11.62
C GLY A 154 5.50 11.46 11.41
N VAL A 155 4.45 11.85 12.10
CA VAL A 155 3.15 11.17 12.08
C VAL A 155 2.10 12.10 11.47
N LEU A 156 1.59 11.75 10.28
CA LEU A 156 0.53 12.48 9.60
C LEU A 156 -0.74 11.63 9.61
N ILE A 157 -1.82 12.16 10.19
CA ILE A 157 -3.11 11.47 10.28
C ILE A 157 -4.18 12.35 9.65
N GLY A 158 -4.72 11.93 8.52
CA GLY A 158 -5.76 12.61 7.77
C GLY A 158 -7.03 11.79 7.76
N GLY A 159 -8.19 12.38 8.02
CA GLY A 159 -9.45 11.63 7.94
C GLY A 159 -9.75 11.14 6.52
N LEU A 160 -9.30 11.86 5.49
CA LEU A 160 -9.40 11.46 4.08
C LEU A 160 -8.04 11.39 3.41
N LEU A 161 -7.25 12.45 3.47
CA LEU A 161 -6.04 12.62 2.64
C LEU A 161 -4.84 13.12 3.44
N ASN A 162 -3.67 12.59 3.13
CA ASN A 162 -2.38 13.23 3.45
C ASN A 162 -1.59 13.43 2.16
N ILE A 163 -1.09 14.63 1.93
CA ILE A 163 -0.31 15.00 0.75
C ILE A 163 1.01 15.62 1.22
N ALA A 164 2.13 15.11 0.70
CA ALA A 164 3.45 15.69 0.82
C ALA A 164 4.04 15.88 -0.59
N GLY A 165 4.53 17.07 -0.90
CA GLY A 165 4.97 17.41 -2.26
C GLY A 165 6.33 16.81 -2.63
N GLU A 166 7.23 16.63 -1.66
CA GLU A 166 8.56 16.06 -1.87
C GLU A 166 8.74 14.77 -1.04
N ASN A 167 9.74 14.75 -0.15
CA ASN A 167 10.14 13.58 0.60
C ASN A 167 9.35 13.44 1.90
N SER A 168 8.92 12.22 2.18
CA SER A 168 8.17 11.89 3.38
C SER A 168 8.88 10.83 4.21
N SER A 169 8.83 10.98 5.53
CA SER A 169 9.33 9.99 6.45
C SER A 169 8.47 9.82 7.69
N GLY A 170 8.38 8.60 8.20
CA GLY A 170 7.59 8.25 9.39
C GLY A 170 6.30 7.50 9.06
N ALA A 171 5.19 7.88 9.69
CA ALA A 171 3.91 7.17 9.61
C ALA A 171 2.80 8.06 9.03
N HIS A 172 2.28 7.73 7.85
CA HIS A 172 1.18 8.45 7.20
C HIS A 172 -0.09 7.58 7.19
N ILE A 173 -1.14 8.01 7.86
CA ILE A 173 -2.41 7.27 7.98
C ILE A 173 -3.54 8.13 7.42
N ALA A 174 -4.27 7.62 6.42
CA ALA A 174 -5.37 8.34 5.79
C ALA A 174 -6.61 7.46 5.60
N GLY A 175 -7.82 8.04 5.69
CA GLY A 175 -9.04 7.28 5.39
C GLY A 175 -9.17 6.88 3.92
N LEU A 176 -8.73 7.73 2.98
CA LEU A 176 -8.79 7.43 1.54
C LEU A 176 -7.41 7.24 0.93
N ALA A 177 -6.55 8.25 1.01
CA ALA A 177 -5.25 8.16 0.34
C ALA A 177 -4.10 8.93 1.00
N ASN A 178 -2.90 8.39 0.85
CA ASN A 178 -1.64 9.08 1.12
C ASN A 178 -0.88 9.28 -0.18
N ILE A 179 -0.33 10.49 -0.38
CA ILE A 179 0.43 10.87 -1.58
C ILE A 179 1.76 11.48 -1.14
N SER A 180 2.87 10.96 -1.65
CA SER A 180 4.22 11.56 -1.58
C SER A 180 4.73 11.79 -3.00
N GLY A 181 5.18 13.01 -3.31
CA GLY A 181 5.64 13.35 -4.65
C GLY A 181 6.98 12.73 -5.03
N GLU A 182 7.91 12.59 -4.07
CA GLU A 182 9.24 12.00 -4.28
C GLU A 182 9.40 10.72 -3.46
N ASP A 183 10.38 10.66 -2.55
CA ASP A 183 10.70 9.48 -1.76
C ASP A 183 9.83 9.35 -0.50
N PHE A 184 9.57 8.11 -0.08
CA PHE A 184 8.85 7.80 1.16
C PHE A 184 9.61 6.77 2.00
N ILE A 185 9.96 7.12 3.24
CA ILE A 185 10.63 6.21 4.18
C ILE A 185 9.78 5.99 5.43
N GLY A 186 9.22 4.79 5.61
CA GLY A 186 8.47 4.43 6.82
C GLY A 186 7.22 3.61 6.54
N ILE A 187 6.10 3.97 7.18
CA ILE A 187 4.83 3.24 7.08
C ILE A 187 3.76 4.17 6.50
N THR A 188 3.10 3.75 5.43
CA THR A 188 1.92 4.45 4.92
C THR A 188 0.73 3.50 4.82
N ALA A 189 -0.38 3.91 5.41
CA ALA A 189 -1.60 3.12 5.49
C ALA A 189 -2.81 3.96 5.06
N SER A 190 -3.61 3.44 4.14
CA SER A 190 -4.83 4.11 3.69
C SER A 190 -6.00 3.17 3.43
N GLY A 191 -7.22 3.71 3.42
CA GLY A 191 -8.39 2.93 3.07
C GLY A 191 -8.45 2.54 1.59
N LEU A 192 -7.95 3.38 0.67
CA LEU A 192 -8.01 3.10 -0.77
C LEU A 192 -6.63 3.04 -1.43
N LEU A 193 -5.87 4.13 -1.42
CA LEU A 193 -4.67 4.27 -2.25
C LEU A 193 -3.48 4.87 -1.51
N ASN A 194 -2.30 4.29 -1.70
CA ASN A 194 -1.06 4.98 -1.37
C ASN A 194 -0.24 5.17 -2.64
N ILE A 195 0.27 6.39 -2.85
CA ILE A 195 1.05 6.76 -4.03
C ILE A 195 2.38 7.37 -3.56
N VAL A 196 3.48 6.85 -4.08
CA VAL A 196 4.83 7.39 -3.92
C VAL A 196 5.41 7.58 -5.31
N GLY A 197 5.81 8.81 -5.64
CA GLY A 197 6.24 9.17 -6.98
C GLY A 197 7.57 8.52 -7.38
N GLU A 198 8.53 8.48 -6.47
CA GLU A 198 9.87 7.93 -6.72
C GLU A 198 10.11 6.66 -5.91
N ASN A 199 10.90 6.73 -4.83
CA ASN A 199 11.37 5.55 -4.10
C ASN A 199 10.62 5.34 -2.78
N LEU A 200 10.16 4.12 -2.52
CA LEU A 200 9.59 3.73 -1.23
C LEU A 200 10.55 2.81 -0.49
N ARG A 201 10.90 3.16 0.76
CA ARG A 201 11.58 2.28 1.71
C ARG A 201 10.74 2.07 2.96
N GLY A 202 10.04 0.95 3.04
CA GLY A 202 9.24 0.59 4.21
C GLY A 202 7.99 -0.21 3.89
N VAL A 203 6.86 0.17 4.48
CA VAL A 203 5.60 -0.59 4.42
C VAL A 203 4.47 0.25 3.84
N GLN A 204 3.79 -0.27 2.83
CA GLN A 204 2.65 0.36 2.15
C GLN A 204 1.41 -0.54 2.28
N ILE A 205 0.34 -0.07 2.93
CA ILE A 205 -0.89 -0.85 3.16
C ILE A 205 -2.09 -0.08 2.66
N SER A 206 -2.87 -0.65 1.74
CA SER A 206 -4.08 -0.01 1.21
C SER A 206 -5.22 -0.99 1.00
N GLY A 207 -6.46 -0.49 0.99
CA GLY A 207 -7.61 -1.32 0.67
C GLY A 207 -7.74 -1.64 -0.83
N LEU A 208 -7.34 -0.73 -1.73
CA LEU A 208 -7.39 -0.98 -3.17
C LEU A 208 -5.99 -1.17 -3.76
N GLY A 209 -5.11 -0.17 -3.66
CA GLY A 209 -3.87 -0.23 -4.42
C GLY A 209 -2.73 0.61 -3.88
N ASN A 210 -1.53 0.07 -4.08
CA ASN A 210 -0.27 0.70 -3.74
C ASN A 210 0.54 0.95 -5.02
N ILE A 211 1.03 2.18 -5.18
CA ILE A 211 1.81 2.59 -6.35
C ILE A 211 3.14 3.18 -5.88
N THR A 212 4.23 2.71 -6.47
CA THR A 212 5.58 3.28 -6.36
C THR A 212 6.14 3.45 -7.76
N GLY A 213 6.49 4.68 -8.14
CA GLY A 213 6.90 4.99 -9.51
C GLY A 213 8.25 4.38 -9.89
N GLU A 214 9.22 4.40 -8.98
CA GLU A 214 10.57 3.89 -9.25
C GLU A 214 10.87 2.62 -8.43
N ASN A 215 11.64 2.76 -7.34
CA ASN A 215 12.17 1.63 -6.59
C ASN A 215 11.42 1.44 -5.28
N MET A 216 11.10 0.19 -4.98
CA MET A 216 10.43 -0.20 -3.74
C MET A 216 11.31 -1.17 -2.96
N GLN A 217 11.60 -0.84 -1.70
CA GLN A 217 12.26 -1.70 -0.75
C GLN A 217 11.39 -1.90 0.50
N GLY A 218 10.86 -3.11 0.69
CA GLY A 218 10.09 -3.47 1.89
C GLY A 218 8.82 -4.28 1.60
N LEU A 219 7.68 -3.86 2.13
CA LEU A 219 6.42 -4.62 2.07
C LEU A 219 5.26 -3.80 1.49
N GLN A 220 4.58 -4.34 0.48
CA GLN A 220 3.36 -3.79 -0.10
C GLN A 220 2.20 -4.77 0.10
N ILE A 221 1.12 -4.32 0.73
CA ILE A 221 -0.12 -5.09 0.91
C ILE A 221 -1.29 -4.28 0.38
N SER A 222 -2.04 -4.83 -0.56
CA SER A 222 -3.27 -4.20 -1.04
C SER A 222 -4.38 -5.20 -1.34
N GLY A 223 -5.63 -4.72 -1.30
CA GLY A 223 -6.79 -5.55 -1.58
C GLY A 223 -7.03 -5.84 -3.06
N LEU A 224 -6.53 -5.01 -3.98
CA LEU A 224 -6.58 -5.27 -5.43
C LEU A 224 -5.20 -5.41 -6.04
N GLY A 225 -4.34 -4.40 -5.95
CA GLY A 225 -3.06 -4.49 -6.63
C GLY A 225 -1.92 -3.57 -6.19
N ASN A 226 -0.71 -4.12 -6.30
CA ASN A 226 0.54 -3.42 -6.03
C ASN A 226 1.30 -3.20 -7.35
N VAL A 227 1.80 -1.98 -7.56
CA VAL A 227 2.54 -1.60 -8.77
C VAL A 227 3.87 -0.94 -8.38
N VAL A 228 4.96 -1.46 -8.93
CA VAL A 228 6.32 -0.89 -8.85
C VAL A 228 6.87 -0.73 -10.26
N GLY A 229 7.26 0.49 -10.63
CA GLY A 229 7.70 0.78 -12.00
C GLY A 229 9.07 0.20 -12.35
N GLU A 230 10.06 0.32 -11.46
CA GLU A 230 11.43 -0.09 -11.73
C GLU A 230 11.88 -1.32 -10.93
N HIS A 231 12.47 -1.14 -9.74
CA HIS A 231 13.05 -2.25 -8.97
C HIS A 231 12.28 -2.48 -7.68
N PHE A 232 11.73 -3.68 -7.54
CA PHE A 232 11.11 -4.18 -6.32
C PHE A 232 12.09 -5.04 -5.53
N THR A 233 12.26 -4.79 -4.23
CA THR A 233 13.03 -5.63 -3.30
C THR A 233 12.26 -5.83 -2.00
N GLY A 234 11.70 -7.03 -1.78
CA GLY A 234 10.99 -7.35 -0.54
C GLY A 234 9.78 -8.24 -0.74
N ALA A 235 8.59 -7.84 -0.28
CA ALA A 235 7.36 -8.60 -0.36
C ALA A 235 6.18 -7.79 -0.93
N GLN A 236 5.43 -8.38 -1.86
CA GLN A 236 4.19 -7.85 -2.42
C GLN A 236 3.06 -8.86 -2.22
N VAL A 237 1.97 -8.43 -1.60
CA VAL A 237 0.79 -9.25 -1.34
C VAL A 237 -0.45 -8.52 -1.82
N ALA A 238 -1.02 -8.99 -2.93
CA ALA A 238 -2.27 -8.49 -3.51
C ALA A 238 -2.75 -9.44 -4.60
N PRO A 239 -4.04 -9.45 -4.96
CA PRO A 239 -4.52 -10.22 -6.11
C PRO A 239 -3.74 -9.95 -7.41
N PHE A 240 -3.34 -8.70 -7.66
CA PHE A 240 -2.55 -8.32 -8.83
C PHE A 240 -1.24 -7.64 -8.40
N ASN A 241 -0.09 -8.25 -8.67
CA ASN A 241 1.22 -7.64 -8.40
C ASN A 241 1.96 -7.38 -9.71
N PHE A 242 2.49 -6.16 -9.86
CA PHE A 242 3.29 -5.74 -11.00
C PHE A 242 4.63 -5.16 -10.53
N ALA A 243 5.72 -5.58 -11.15
CA ALA A 243 7.06 -5.02 -10.94
C ALA A 243 7.85 -4.90 -12.26
N GLY A 244 8.70 -3.89 -12.45
CA GLY A 244 9.64 -3.87 -13.57
C GLY A 244 10.66 -5.02 -13.48
N LYS A 245 11.48 -4.96 -12.42
CA LYS A 245 12.38 -6.02 -11.94
C LYS A 245 12.05 -6.30 -10.48
N GLY A 246 12.22 -7.54 -10.03
CA GLY A 246 11.91 -7.89 -8.65
C GLY A 246 12.95 -8.78 -8.00
N LYS A 247 13.12 -8.60 -6.70
CA LYS A 247 13.87 -9.49 -5.81
C LYS A 247 13.06 -9.74 -4.55
N GLY A 248 12.68 -10.99 -4.28
CA GLY A 248 11.93 -11.35 -3.08
C GLY A 248 10.63 -12.09 -3.36
N VAL A 249 9.53 -11.71 -2.71
CA VAL A 249 8.30 -12.51 -2.64
C VAL A 249 7.13 -11.75 -3.27
N GLN A 250 6.41 -12.40 -4.19
CA GLN A 250 5.12 -11.92 -4.69
C GLN A 250 4.04 -12.98 -4.44
N ILE A 251 2.96 -12.59 -3.78
CA ILE A 251 1.82 -13.46 -3.48
C ILE A 251 0.55 -12.79 -4.02
N GLY A 252 -0.10 -13.46 -4.97
CA GLY A 252 -1.27 -12.91 -5.65
C GLY A 252 -2.01 -13.91 -6.50
N LEU A 253 -3.10 -13.51 -7.14
CA LEU A 253 -3.71 -14.31 -8.20
C LEU A 253 -2.88 -14.20 -9.48
N VAL A 254 -2.42 -12.99 -9.77
CA VAL A 254 -1.58 -12.68 -10.92
C VAL A 254 -0.34 -11.94 -10.44
N ASN A 255 0.82 -12.50 -10.71
CA ASN A 255 2.11 -11.84 -10.49
C ASN A 255 2.76 -11.62 -11.85
N TYR A 256 3.14 -10.37 -12.14
CA TYR A 256 3.78 -9.98 -13.37
C TYR A 256 5.09 -9.24 -13.09
N TYR A 257 6.11 -9.54 -13.89
CA TYR A 257 7.30 -8.71 -13.99
C TYR A 257 7.76 -8.50 -15.42
N LYS A 258 8.43 -7.37 -15.69
CA LYS A 258 8.80 -6.95 -17.06
C LYS A 258 10.14 -7.50 -17.53
N ASN A 259 11.16 -7.52 -16.67
CA ASN A 259 12.55 -7.78 -17.08
C ASN A 259 13.15 -9.01 -16.39
N SER A 260 13.26 -9.00 -15.06
CA SER A 260 13.91 -10.08 -14.32
C SER A 260 13.35 -10.19 -12.91
N PHE A 261 13.17 -11.41 -12.40
CA PHE A 261 12.73 -11.66 -11.04
C PHE A 261 13.61 -12.69 -10.34
N ASP A 262 14.20 -12.30 -9.21
CA ASP A 262 15.01 -13.14 -8.34
C ASP A 262 14.27 -13.39 -7.01
N GLY A 263 13.47 -14.46 -6.97
CA GLY A 263 12.78 -14.85 -5.75
C GLY A 263 11.57 -15.74 -5.96
N PHE A 264 10.65 -15.72 -4.98
CA PHE A 264 9.50 -16.58 -4.90
C PHE A 264 8.23 -15.88 -5.41
N GLN A 265 7.50 -16.52 -6.32
CA GLN A 265 6.21 -16.05 -6.80
C GLN A 265 5.16 -17.12 -6.58
N LEU A 266 4.14 -16.80 -5.80
CA LEU A 266 2.98 -17.64 -5.60
C LEU A 266 1.76 -16.96 -6.20
N GLY A 267 1.29 -17.47 -7.32
CA GLY A 267 0.01 -17.04 -7.86
C GLY A 267 -0.56 -17.99 -8.88
N LEU A 268 -1.87 -17.86 -9.11
CA LEU A 268 -2.61 -18.71 -10.06
C LEU A 268 -1.99 -18.58 -11.46
N VAL A 269 -1.64 -17.36 -11.83
CA VAL A 269 -0.87 -17.04 -13.03
C VAL A 269 0.37 -16.26 -12.62
N ASN A 270 1.54 -16.85 -12.83
CA ASN A 270 2.82 -16.16 -12.75
C ASN A 270 3.32 -15.93 -14.19
N THR A 271 3.31 -14.68 -14.66
CA THR A 271 3.66 -14.35 -16.05
C THR A 271 4.91 -13.47 -16.12
N ASN A 272 5.80 -13.84 -17.02
CA ASN A 272 6.96 -13.08 -17.51
C ASN A 272 6.96 -13.20 -19.04
N PRO A 273 7.53 -12.24 -19.80
CA PRO A 273 7.96 -12.45 -21.18
C PRO A 273 8.57 -13.83 -21.49
N ASP A 274 9.32 -14.44 -20.55
CA ASP A 274 9.95 -15.76 -20.74
C ASP A 274 9.17 -16.95 -20.16
N THR A 275 7.94 -16.76 -19.64
CA THR A 275 7.18 -17.87 -19.05
C THR A 275 6.89 -18.94 -20.09
N LYS A 276 7.36 -20.16 -19.82
CA LYS A 276 7.17 -21.30 -20.72
C LYS A 276 5.90 -22.02 -20.35
N VAL A 277 4.96 -22.04 -21.28
CA VAL A 277 3.72 -22.81 -21.15
C VAL A 277 3.96 -24.20 -21.72
N GLN A 278 3.87 -25.21 -20.86
CA GLN A 278 4.08 -26.61 -21.22
C GLN A 278 2.77 -27.37 -21.06
N LEU A 279 2.46 -28.23 -22.03
CA LEU A 279 1.29 -29.10 -21.95
C LEU A 279 1.70 -30.43 -21.33
N MET A 280 0.96 -30.86 -20.33
CA MET A 280 1.19 -32.12 -19.63
C MET A 280 0.05 -33.07 -19.89
N LEU A 281 0.38 -34.30 -20.28
CA LEU A 281 -0.54 -35.41 -20.42
C LEU A 281 -0.06 -36.54 -19.49
N PHE A 282 -0.87 -36.92 -18.53
CA PHE A 282 -0.44 -37.89 -17.52
C PHE A 282 -1.59 -38.69 -16.94
N GLY A 283 -1.29 -39.92 -16.54
CA GLY A 283 -2.22 -40.86 -15.93
C GLY A 283 -1.55 -41.64 -14.81
N GLY A 284 -2.36 -42.16 -13.90
CA GLY A 284 -1.86 -42.90 -12.76
C GLY A 284 -2.97 -43.60 -12.00
N ASN A 285 -2.62 -44.09 -10.80
CA ASN A 285 -3.52 -44.87 -9.97
C ASN A 285 -4.70 -44.03 -9.43
N ALA A 286 -4.48 -42.73 -9.17
CA ALA A 286 -5.51 -41.84 -8.63
C ALA A 286 -6.37 -41.15 -9.72
N THR A 287 -5.88 -41.05 -10.95
CA THR A 287 -6.57 -40.40 -12.07
C THR A 287 -6.11 -41.03 -13.38
N LYS A 288 -7.03 -41.61 -14.16
CA LYS A 288 -6.65 -42.39 -15.35
C LYS A 288 -6.10 -41.53 -16.50
N LEU A 289 -6.64 -40.32 -16.68
CA LEU A 289 -6.21 -39.39 -17.72
C LEU A 289 -6.36 -37.95 -17.25
N ASN A 290 -5.27 -37.18 -17.33
CA ASN A 290 -5.21 -35.78 -16.98
C ASN A 290 -4.53 -34.97 -18.08
N VAL A 291 -5.02 -33.76 -18.25
CA VAL A 291 -4.43 -32.74 -19.11
C VAL A 291 -4.20 -31.50 -18.28
N GLY A 292 -2.99 -30.94 -18.32
CA GLY A 292 -2.68 -29.70 -17.60
C GLY A 292 -1.78 -28.78 -18.39
N ALA A 293 -1.98 -27.48 -18.23
CA ALA A 293 -1.03 -26.45 -18.62
C ALA A 293 -0.14 -26.12 -17.42
N ARG A 294 1.17 -26.33 -17.59
CA ARG A 294 2.20 -25.92 -16.64
C ARG A 294 2.76 -24.57 -17.07
N PHE A 295 2.62 -23.57 -16.21
CA PHE A 295 3.24 -22.26 -16.36
C PHE A 295 4.55 -22.28 -15.59
N LYS A 296 5.66 -22.29 -16.33
CA LYS A 296 6.99 -22.48 -15.75
C LYS A 296 7.85 -21.22 -15.86
N ASN A 297 8.44 -20.87 -14.72
CA ASN A 297 9.51 -19.89 -14.58
C ASN A 297 10.83 -20.62 -14.26
N ASN A 298 11.92 -19.91 -13.94
CA ASN A 298 13.25 -20.51 -13.74
C ASN A 298 13.28 -21.64 -12.69
N LEU A 299 12.65 -21.42 -11.53
CA LEU A 299 12.66 -22.36 -10.39
C LEU A 299 11.26 -22.83 -9.99
N PHE A 300 10.23 -22.04 -10.27
CA PHE A 300 8.86 -22.30 -9.83
C PHE A 300 7.95 -22.59 -11.01
N TYR A 301 6.94 -23.43 -10.77
CA TYR A 301 5.89 -23.67 -11.73
C TYR A 301 4.54 -23.79 -11.05
N THR A 302 3.49 -23.44 -11.79
CA THR A 302 2.11 -23.76 -11.44
C THR A 302 1.50 -24.64 -12.52
N ILE A 303 0.63 -25.57 -12.13
CA ILE A 303 -0.09 -26.44 -13.06
C ILE A 303 -1.57 -26.22 -12.85
N LEU A 304 -2.25 -25.88 -13.93
CA LEU A 304 -3.71 -25.80 -14.01
C LEU A 304 -4.17 -26.85 -15.00
N GLY A 305 -5.10 -27.70 -14.60
CA GLY A 305 -5.56 -28.75 -15.49
C GLY A 305 -6.85 -29.39 -15.08
N GLY A 306 -7.34 -30.24 -15.97
CA GLY A 306 -8.51 -31.05 -15.79
C GLY A 306 -8.19 -32.51 -16.05
N GLY A 307 -8.83 -33.41 -15.31
CA GLY A 307 -8.65 -34.84 -15.49
C GLY A 307 -9.88 -35.63 -15.10
N THR A 308 -9.91 -36.89 -15.50
CA THR A 308 -11.01 -37.82 -15.22
C THR A 308 -10.59 -38.84 -14.18
N HIS A 309 -11.42 -39.01 -13.14
CA HIS A 309 -11.12 -39.93 -12.03
C HIS A 309 -11.46 -41.39 -12.39
N TYR A 310 -12.56 -41.63 -13.11
CA TYR A 310 -12.97 -42.95 -13.60
C TYR A 310 -13.10 -42.97 -15.13
N LEU A 311 -12.45 -43.93 -15.77
CA LEU A 311 -12.59 -44.26 -17.18
C LEU A 311 -13.14 -45.68 -17.23
N ASP A 312 -14.47 -45.77 -17.22
CA ASP A 312 -15.23 -46.82 -17.90
C ASP A 312 -16.13 -46.08 -18.87
N PHE A 313 -15.90 -46.27 -20.18
CA PHE A 313 -16.64 -45.66 -21.29
C PHE A 313 -18.09 -46.20 -21.40
N SER A 314 -18.71 -46.54 -20.27
CA SER A 314 -20.02 -47.17 -20.25
C SER A 314 -21.06 -46.50 -19.36
N ASP A 315 -20.78 -45.58 -18.41
CA ASP A 315 -21.89 -44.76 -17.79
C ASP A 315 -21.53 -43.67 -16.74
N LYS A 316 -20.27 -43.39 -16.37
CA LYS A 316 -19.97 -42.53 -15.19
C LYS A 316 -18.84 -41.51 -15.41
N PHE A 317 -19.15 -40.36 -16.00
CA PHE A 317 -18.19 -39.28 -16.23
C PHE A 317 -17.96 -38.45 -14.96
N SER A 318 -16.77 -38.55 -14.36
CA SER A 318 -16.32 -37.69 -13.25
C SER A 318 -15.25 -36.73 -13.74
N ALA A 319 -15.51 -35.43 -13.64
CA ALA A 319 -14.56 -34.38 -13.98
C ALA A 319 -13.84 -33.89 -12.71
N SER A 320 -12.54 -33.65 -12.81
CA SER A 320 -11.76 -33.04 -11.75
C SER A 320 -10.94 -31.88 -12.29
N LEU A 321 -10.87 -30.80 -11.52
CA LEU A 321 -10.02 -29.65 -11.78
C LEU A 321 -8.92 -29.64 -10.72
N PHE A 322 -7.66 -29.44 -11.13
CA PHE A 322 -6.55 -29.35 -10.19
C PHE A 322 -5.73 -28.09 -10.40
N TYR A 323 -5.30 -27.52 -9.27
CA TYR A 323 -4.33 -26.45 -9.19
C TYR A 323 -3.15 -26.93 -8.36
N ARG A 324 -1.93 -26.78 -8.88
CA ARG A 324 -0.72 -27.26 -8.23
C ARG A 324 0.35 -26.17 -8.29
N ALA A 325 1.11 -26.02 -7.22
CA ALA A 325 2.23 -25.09 -7.15
C ALA A 325 3.45 -25.82 -6.61
N GLY A 326 4.60 -25.65 -7.28
CA GLY A 326 5.80 -26.41 -6.96
C GLY A 326 7.09 -25.73 -7.40
N LEU A 327 8.18 -26.40 -7.07
CA LEU A 327 9.54 -26.01 -7.40
C LEU A 327 10.22 -27.13 -8.19
N GLU A 328 11.07 -26.77 -9.15
CA GLU A 328 11.87 -27.70 -9.95
C GLU A 328 13.36 -27.34 -9.82
N LEU A 329 14.20 -28.35 -9.64
CA LEU A 329 15.64 -28.25 -9.54
C LEU A 329 16.33 -29.16 -10.56
N PRO A 330 17.35 -28.68 -11.30
CA PRO A 330 18.17 -29.54 -12.14
C PRO A 330 19.03 -30.46 -11.28
N LEU A 331 18.92 -31.78 -11.45
CA LEU A 331 19.84 -32.76 -10.83
C LEU A 331 21.07 -32.97 -11.71
N TYR A 332 20.83 -33.17 -13.01
CA TYR A 332 21.85 -33.45 -14.01
C TYR A 332 21.37 -32.97 -15.38
N LYS A 333 22.26 -32.85 -16.39
CA LYS A 333 22.01 -32.17 -17.70
C LYS A 333 20.57 -32.26 -18.26
N GLN A 334 19.94 -33.43 -18.19
CA GLN A 334 18.59 -33.71 -18.70
C GLN A 334 17.63 -34.22 -17.62
N LEU A 335 18.07 -34.34 -16.36
CA LEU A 335 17.29 -34.90 -15.25
C LEU A 335 16.94 -33.79 -14.25
N PHE A 336 15.66 -33.66 -13.96
CA PHE A 336 15.10 -32.64 -13.10
C PHE A 336 14.27 -33.30 -12.00
N ILE A 337 14.43 -32.83 -10.76
CA ILE A 337 13.52 -33.19 -9.67
C ILE A 337 12.59 -32.01 -9.42
N SER A 338 11.36 -32.30 -9.02
CA SER A 338 10.45 -31.27 -8.56
C SER A 338 9.62 -31.76 -7.39
N GLY A 339 9.13 -30.82 -6.59
CA GLY A 339 8.14 -31.06 -5.56
C GLY A 339 6.98 -30.09 -5.72
N ASP A 340 5.74 -30.58 -5.61
CA ASP A 340 4.55 -29.74 -5.68
C ASP A 340 3.49 -30.09 -4.63
N LEU A 341 2.76 -29.06 -4.24
CA LEU A 341 1.55 -29.16 -3.45
C LEU A 341 0.35 -28.84 -4.34
N GLY A 342 -0.63 -29.73 -4.31
CA GLY A 342 -1.80 -29.71 -5.19
C GLY A 342 -3.10 -29.65 -4.43
N PHE A 343 -4.02 -28.84 -4.94
CA PHE A 343 -5.43 -28.86 -4.61
C PHE A 343 -6.21 -29.41 -5.81
N GLN A 344 -7.04 -30.43 -5.59
CA GLN A 344 -7.91 -30.99 -6.61
C GLN A 344 -9.37 -30.89 -6.18
N HIS A 345 -10.21 -30.29 -7.01
CA HIS A 345 -11.65 -30.30 -6.89
C HIS A 345 -12.22 -31.42 -7.76
N ILE A 346 -13.06 -32.27 -7.18
CA ILE A 346 -13.68 -33.41 -7.88
C ILE A 346 -15.19 -33.21 -7.84
N GLU A 347 -15.81 -33.12 -9.02
CA GLU A 347 -17.26 -33.00 -9.17
C GLU A 347 -17.83 -34.23 -9.89
N ASN A 348 -18.69 -34.95 -9.19
CA ASN A 348 -19.38 -36.13 -9.72
C ASN A 348 -20.76 -35.67 -10.21
N PHE A 349 -20.87 -35.37 -11.51
CA PHE A 349 -22.13 -34.94 -12.11
C PHE A 349 -23.13 -36.11 -12.16
N LYS A 350 -24.21 -36.00 -11.38
CA LYS A 350 -25.37 -36.90 -11.26
C LYS A 350 -25.05 -38.36 -10.90
N ASN A 351 -25.05 -38.68 -9.60
CA ASN A 351 -25.53 -40.00 -9.16
C ASN A 351 -26.09 -39.93 -7.73
N LYS A 352 -27.43 -39.84 -7.59
CA LYS A 352 -28.11 -39.72 -6.28
C LYS A 352 -28.35 -41.05 -5.57
N ASP A 353 -28.01 -42.20 -6.16
CA ASP A 353 -28.49 -43.50 -5.65
C ASP A 353 -27.41 -44.49 -5.16
N TYR A 354 -26.14 -44.07 -5.01
CA TYR A 354 -25.08 -44.99 -4.56
C TYR A 354 -24.11 -44.42 -3.51
N GLY A 355 -24.57 -43.54 -2.61
CA GLY A 355 -23.81 -43.19 -1.39
C GLY A 355 -22.46 -42.47 -1.59
N PHE A 356 -22.13 -42.04 -2.82
CA PHE A 356 -20.94 -41.25 -3.11
C PHE A 356 -21.23 -39.75 -2.97
N PRO A 357 -20.35 -38.96 -2.32
CA PRO A 357 -20.52 -37.51 -2.21
C PRO A 357 -20.46 -36.80 -3.57
N ALA A 358 -21.32 -35.80 -3.75
CA ALA A 358 -21.41 -34.99 -4.97
C ALA A 358 -20.18 -34.10 -5.22
N ARG A 359 -19.43 -33.71 -4.17
CA ARG A 359 -18.27 -32.82 -4.23
C ARG A 359 -17.21 -33.21 -3.20
N LEU A 360 -15.96 -33.37 -3.64
CA LEU A 360 -14.80 -33.69 -2.81
C LEU A 360 -13.65 -32.73 -3.12
N TYR A 361 -12.78 -32.47 -2.14
CA TYR A 361 -11.46 -31.87 -2.42
C TYR A 361 -10.35 -32.79 -1.95
N ALA A 362 -9.23 -32.81 -2.67
CA ALA A 362 -8.03 -33.53 -2.28
C ALA A 362 -6.84 -32.57 -2.16
N LEU A 363 -6.11 -32.70 -1.06
CA LEU A 363 -4.79 -32.09 -0.90
C LEU A 363 -3.74 -33.15 -1.19
N GLN A 364 -2.79 -32.81 -2.05
CA GLN A 364 -1.77 -33.74 -2.54
C GLN A 364 -0.39 -33.12 -2.34
N ALA A 365 0.55 -33.92 -1.86
CA ALA A 365 1.97 -33.60 -1.86
C ALA A 365 2.69 -34.60 -2.78
N ARG A 366 3.45 -34.09 -3.75
CA ARG A 366 4.09 -34.91 -4.79
C ARG A 366 5.55 -34.54 -4.96
N VAL A 367 6.34 -35.53 -5.34
CA VAL A 367 7.70 -35.42 -5.84
C VAL A 367 7.70 -36.01 -7.25
N ASN A 368 8.20 -35.25 -8.22
CA ASN A 368 8.30 -35.68 -9.61
C ASN A 368 9.76 -35.75 -10.03
N LEU A 369 10.09 -36.78 -10.81
CA LEU A 369 11.36 -36.92 -11.50
C LEU A 369 11.09 -36.83 -13.00
N GLU A 370 11.69 -35.86 -13.67
CA GLU A 370 11.48 -35.57 -15.08
C GLU A 370 12.79 -35.74 -15.86
N TYR A 371 12.73 -36.48 -16.96
CA TYR A 371 13.83 -36.67 -17.90
C TYR A 371 13.47 -36.02 -19.25
N ARG A 372 14.28 -35.06 -19.70
CA ARG A 372 14.07 -34.32 -20.95
C ARG A 372 14.81 -35.00 -22.09
N LEU A 373 14.03 -35.58 -23.00
CA LEU A 373 14.56 -36.27 -24.18
C LEU A 373 15.09 -35.26 -25.21
N ASN A 374 14.28 -34.24 -25.52
CA ASN A 374 14.56 -33.17 -26.48
C ASN A 374 13.98 -31.84 -25.97
N ASP A 375 14.27 -30.73 -26.66
CA ASP A 375 13.76 -29.39 -26.34
C ASP A 375 12.23 -29.24 -26.36
N ARG A 376 11.48 -30.27 -26.76
CA ARG A 376 10.01 -30.26 -26.89
C ARG A 376 9.29 -31.43 -26.24
N LEU A 377 10.04 -32.40 -25.68
CA LEU A 377 9.49 -33.64 -25.15
C LEU A 377 10.27 -34.09 -23.91
N GLY A 378 9.55 -34.28 -22.82
CA GLY A 378 10.08 -34.91 -21.60
C GLY A 378 9.12 -35.95 -21.06
N VAL A 379 9.65 -36.90 -20.31
CA VAL A 379 8.90 -37.93 -19.61
C VAL A 379 9.08 -37.71 -18.12
N PHE A 380 8.02 -37.85 -17.35
CA PHE A 380 8.10 -37.72 -15.91
C PHE A 380 7.40 -38.86 -15.18
N VAL A 381 7.91 -39.15 -14.00
CA VAL A 381 7.32 -40.08 -13.04
C VAL A 381 7.12 -39.32 -11.73
N THR A 382 5.95 -39.49 -11.15
CA THR A 382 5.52 -38.80 -9.94
C THR A 382 5.19 -39.81 -8.87
N GLY A 383 5.73 -39.59 -7.68
CA GLY A 383 5.35 -40.28 -6.45
C GLY A 383 4.84 -39.26 -5.43
N GLY A 384 3.77 -39.58 -4.72
CA GLY A 384 3.22 -38.66 -3.73
C GLY A 384 2.24 -39.31 -2.77
N TYR A 385 1.67 -38.46 -1.92
CA TYR A 385 0.64 -38.85 -0.98
C TYR A 385 -0.47 -37.80 -0.99
N GLY A 386 -1.72 -38.25 -0.99
CA GLY A 386 -2.87 -37.37 -1.01
C GLY A 386 -3.97 -37.84 -0.08
N GLY A 387 -4.74 -36.89 0.43
CA GLY A 387 -5.94 -37.15 1.22
C GLY A 387 -7.14 -36.42 0.65
N SER A 388 -8.22 -37.16 0.36
CA SER A 388 -9.50 -36.60 -0.08
C SER A 388 -10.41 -36.37 1.13
N ARG A 389 -11.07 -35.21 1.19
CA ARG A 389 -11.97 -34.80 2.27
C ARG A 389 -13.30 -34.32 1.72
N TYR A 390 -14.34 -34.50 2.52
CA TYR A 390 -15.66 -33.96 2.23
C TYR A 390 -15.68 -32.44 2.44
N TYR A 391 -16.41 -31.72 1.58
CA TYR A 391 -16.66 -30.29 1.78
C TYR A 391 -17.59 -30.02 2.99
N THR A 392 -18.55 -30.90 3.25
CA THR A 392 -19.63 -30.70 4.22
C THR A 392 -19.46 -31.47 5.53
N LYS A 393 -18.49 -32.38 5.61
CA LYS A 393 -18.25 -33.22 6.80
C LYS A 393 -16.76 -33.19 7.14
N GLY A 394 -16.40 -32.99 8.41
CA GLY A 394 -15.01 -32.99 8.89
C GLY A 394 -14.31 -34.36 8.88
N VAL A 395 -14.70 -35.27 7.98
CA VAL A 395 -14.22 -36.66 7.92
C VAL A 395 -13.37 -36.83 6.66
N THR A 396 -12.25 -37.56 6.78
CA THR A 396 -11.40 -37.89 5.62
C THR A 396 -12.01 -39.06 4.87
N TYR A 397 -12.21 -38.93 3.55
CA TYR A 397 -12.84 -39.94 2.71
C TYR A 397 -11.87 -41.07 2.38
N ASP A 398 -10.68 -40.72 1.89
CA ASP A 398 -9.65 -41.68 1.51
C ASP A 398 -8.26 -41.02 1.59
N LYS A 399 -7.22 -41.81 1.87
CA LYS A 399 -5.82 -41.39 1.85
C LYS A 399 -4.99 -42.47 1.20
N GLY A 400 -4.17 -42.10 0.22
CA GLY A 400 -3.43 -43.08 -0.57
C GLY A 400 -2.13 -42.55 -1.16
N VAL A 401 -1.31 -43.50 -1.59
CA VAL A 401 -0.10 -43.23 -2.38
C VAL A 401 -0.51 -42.91 -3.81
N ILE A 402 0.04 -41.83 -4.34
CA ILE A 402 -0.16 -41.39 -5.71
C ILE A 402 1.07 -41.81 -6.51
N VAL A 403 0.85 -42.58 -7.57
CA VAL A 403 1.86 -42.88 -8.58
C VAL A 403 1.28 -42.47 -9.93
N GLU A 404 1.93 -41.53 -10.60
CA GLU A 404 1.54 -41.02 -11.92
C GLU A 404 2.74 -41.05 -12.85
N GLY A 405 2.49 -41.25 -14.14
CA GLY A 405 3.48 -41.15 -15.20
C GLY A 405 2.90 -40.39 -16.38
N GLY A 406 3.75 -39.64 -17.07
CA GLY A 406 3.26 -38.83 -18.18
C GLY A 406 4.36 -38.22 -19.04
N VAL A 407 3.89 -37.44 -20.01
CA VAL A 407 4.72 -36.70 -20.95
C VAL A 407 4.45 -35.21 -20.83
N VAL A 408 5.53 -34.44 -20.98
CA VAL A 408 5.50 -32.98 -21.12
C VAL A 408 5.81 -32.66 -22.57
N LEU A 409 4.94 -31.86 -23.18
CA LEU A 409 4.98 -31.43 -24.56
C LEU A 409 5.15 -29.90 -24.61
N PHE A 410 5.73 -29.43 -25.72
CA PHE A 410 6.11 -28.04 -26.00
C PHE A 410 7.48 -27.61 -25.45
N LYS A 411 7.91 -26.40 -25.87
CA LYS A 411 9.30 -25.94 -25.76
C LYS A 411 9.73 -25.79 -24.30
N TYR A 412 10.88 -26.39 -23.98
CA TYR A 412 11.54 -26.34 -22.67
C TYR A 412 12.32 -25.08 -22.40
#